data_AF-A0A2A2Q531-F1
#
_entry.id   AF-A0A2A2Q531-F1
#
_cell.length_a   1.000
_cell.length_b   1.000
_cell.length_c   1.000
_cell.angle_alpha   90.00
_cell.angle_beta   90.00
_cell.angle_gamma   90.00
#
_symmetry.space_group_name_H-M   'P 1'
#
loop_
_entity.id
_entity.type
_entity.pdbx_description
1 polymer ?
#
loop_
_entity_poly.entity_id
_entity_poly.type
_entity_poly.pdbx_seq_one_letter_code
_entity_poly.pdbx_strand_id
1 'polypeptide(L)'
;MHLSPHRLPRRFRKGFLLLEVLLALGVFGIAATGFAVALHKTADLAATAQRKLKMTRLLESALAEAMSYPVLEEGTTSVAVDEMSDQGLEIETTVELLEEMENEDGQLLQEMYRIEVVARWFENGQAREQLAETWRYSRLYQP
;
A
#
# COMPACT_ATOMS: atom_id res chain seq x y z
N MET A 1 -54.17 54.15 -9.48
CA MET A 1 -54.59 53.20 -10.53
C MET A 1 -53.51 53.21 -11.60
N HIS A 2 -52.47 52.38 -11.55
CA HIS A 2 -52.35 50.95 -11.87
C HIS A 2 -51.61 50.76 -13.22
N LEU A 3 -50.32 50.36 -13.13
CA LEU A 3 -49.47 49.49 -14.00
C LEU A 3 -49.61 49.60 -15.54
N SER A 4 -48.56 49.62 -16.37
CA SER A 4 -47.42 48.70 -16.44
C SER A 4 -46.35 49.20 -17.45
N PRO A 5 -45.06 48.82 -17.29
CA PRO A 5 -44.04 49.01 -18.32
C PRO A 5 -44.10 47.91 -19.39
N HIS A 6 -44.03 48.32 -20.66
CA HIS A 6 -43.88 47.42 -21.80
C HIS A 6 -42.47 46.80 -21.78
N ARG A 7 -42.37 45.51 -21.40
CA ARG A 7 -41.11 44.75 -21.52
C ARG A 7 -40.97 44.26 -22.96
N LEU A 8 -39.94 44.74 -23.65
CA LEU A 8 -39.58 44.23 -24.98
C LEU A 8 -39.19 42.74 -24.89
N PRO A 9 -39.68 41.88 -25.79
CA PRO A 9 -39.29 40.47 -25.81
C PRO A 9 -37.84 40.33 -26.26
N ARG A 10 -36.99 39.75 -25.40
CA ARG A 10 -35.66 39.25 -25.80
C ARG A 10 -35.86 38.08 -26.76
N ARG A 11 -35.72 38.35 -28.06
CA ARG A 11 -35.71 37.36 -29.12
C ARG A 11 -34.42 36.53 -29.02
N PHE A 12 -34.48 35.37 -28.36
CA PHE A 12 -33.41 34.37 -28.49
C PHE A 12 -33.39 33.90 -29.96
N ARG A 13 -32.26 34.10 -30.63
CA ARG A 13 -32.04 33.67 -32.02
C ARG A 13 -32.06 32.14 -32.06
N LYS A 14 -33.18 31.57 -32.54
CA LYS A 14 -33.45 30.12 -32.65
C LYS A 14 -32.52 29.34 -33.61
N GLY A 15 -31.58 30.00 -34.28
CA GLY A 15 -30.71 29.38 -35.30
C GLY A 15 -29.50 28.61 -34.77
N PHE A 16 -29.17 28.70 -33.48
CA PHE A 16 -27.96 28.10 -32.90
C PHE A 16 -28.22 27.00 -31.85
N LEU A 17 -29.48 26.66 -31.58
CA LEU A 17 -29.83 25.69 -30.54
C LEU A 17 -29.23 24.30 -30.77
N LEU A 18 -29.20 23.84 -32.03
CA LEU A 18 -28.58 22.56 -32.37
C LEU A 18 -27.06 22.59 -32.12
N LEU A 19 -26.38 23.68 -32.49
CA LEU A 19 -24.95 23.85 -32.26
C LEU A 19 -24.62 23.91 -30.77
N GLU A 20 -25.46 24.59 -29.98
CA GLU A 20 -25.29 24.69 -28.53
C GLU A 20 -25.45 23.33 -27.84
N VAL A 21 -26.45 22.54 -28.23
CA VAL A 21 -26.61 21.17 -27.73
C VAL A 21 -25.45 20.28 -28.15
N LEU A 22 -24.97 20.38 -29.39
CA LEU A 22 -23.81 19.61 -29.86
C LEU A 22 -22.53 20.00 -29.12
N LEU A 23 -22.31 21.29 -28.85
CA LEU A 23 -21.18 21.77 -28.09
C LEU A 23 -21.27 21.32 -26.63
N ALA A 24 -22.45 21.42 -26.01
CA ALA A 24 -22.69 20.94 -24.66
C ALA A 24 -22.44 19.43 -24.56
N LEU A 25 -22.92 18.64 -25.52
CA LEU A 25 -22.69 17.20 -25.59
C LEU A 25 -21.20 16.88 -25.77
N GLY A 26 -20.49 17.64 -26.60
CA GLY A 26 -19.05 17.49 -26.81
C GLY A 26 -18.23 17.78 -25.55
N VAL A 27 -18.49 18.92 -24.90
CA VAL A 27 -17.81 19.29 -23.64
C VAL A 27 -18.16 18.30 -22.53
N PHE A 28 -19.43 17.89 -22.43
CA PHE A 28 -19.87 16.89 -21.47
C PHE A 28 -19.20 15.53 -21.71
N GLY A 29 -19.09 15.09 -22.96
CA GLY A 29 -18.40 13.86 -23.34
C GLY A 29 -16.92 13.87 -22.95
N ILE A 30 -16.22 15.00 -23.21
CA ILE A 30 -14.83 15.19 -22.78
C ILE A 30 -14.71 15.14 -21.26
N ALA A 31 -15.61 15.82 -20.54
CA ALA A 31 -15.59 15.81 -19.07
C ALA A 31 -15.87 14.41 -18.50
N ALA A 32 -16.88 13.70 -19.03
CA ALA A 32 -17.26 12.37 -18.59
C ALA A 32 -16.14 11.34 -18.82
N THR A 33 -15.51 11.37 -20.00
CA THR A 33 -14.38 10.49 -20.32
C THR A 33 -13.15 10.81 -19.48
N GLY A 34 -12.83 12.10 -19.29
CA GLY A 34 -11.76 12.54 -18.40
C GLY A 34 -11.96 12.04 -16.95
N PHE A 35 -13.20 12.14 -16.45
CA PHE A 35 -13.54 11.64 -15.13
C PHE A 35 -13.43 10.12 -15.03
N ALA A 36 -13.93 9.38 -16.02
CA ALA A 36 -13.82 7.92 -16.06
C ALA A 36 -12.36 7.44 -16.02
N VAL A 37 -11.48 8.10 -16.77
CA VAL A 37 -10.03 7.80 -16.77
C VAL A 37 -9.40 8.11 -15.42
N ALA A 38 -9.74 9.25 -14.81
CA ALA A 38 -9.22 9.62 -13.49
C ALA A 38 -9.68 8.64 -12.41
N LEU A 39 -10.95 8.23 -12.45
CA LEU A 39 -11.51 7.24 -11.52
C LEU A 39 -10.82 5.88 -11.66
N HIS A 40 -10.63 5.40 -12.89
CA HIS A 40 -9.93 4.14 -13.13
C HIS A 40 -8.51 4.16 -12.56
N LYS A 41 -7.74 5.22 -12.83
CA LYS A 41 -6.39 5.39 -12.26
C LYS A 41 -6.39 5.42 -10.73
N THR A 42 -7.40 6.08 -10.15
CA THR A 42 -7.52 6.17 -8.69
C THR A 42 -7.84 4.81 -8.08
N ALA A 43 -8.70 4.03 -8.73
CA ALA A 43 -9.02 2.67 -8.30
C ALA A 43 -7.79 1.74 -8.35
N ASP A 44 -7.00 1.80 -9.42
CA ASP A 44 -5.78 1.00 -9.55
C ASP A 44 -4.74 1.36 -8.49
N LEU A 45 -4.58 2.66 -8.21
CA LEU A 45 -3.71 3.14 -7.14
C LEU A 45 -4.20 2.67 -5.76
N ALA A 46 -5.51 2.77 -5.50
CA ALA A 46 -6.10 2.31 -4.24
C ALA A 46 -5.92 0.80 -4.04
N ALA A 47 -6.13 -0.01 -5.09
CA ALA A 47 -5.92 -1.45 -5.05
C ALA A 47 -4.45 -1.81 -4.78
N THR A 48 -3.52 -1.07 -5.36
CA THR A 48 -2.08 -1.24 -5.13
C THR A 48 -1.69 -0.85 -3.70
N ALA A 49 -2.21 0.27 -3.19
CA ALA A 49 -1.98 0.70 -1.81
C ALA A 49 -2.53 -0.30 -0.79
N GLN A 50 -3.73 -0.83 -1.01
CA GLN A 50 -4.32 -1.85 -0.13
C GLN A 50 -3.46 -3.13 -0.07
N ARG A 51 -2.96 -3.60 -1.22
CA ARG A 51 -2.04 -4.75 -1.28
C ARG A 51 -0.77 -4.50 -0.49
N LYS A 52 -0.15 -3.32 -0.66
CA LYS A 52 1.05 -2.93 0.10
C LYS A 52 0.81 -2.90 1.61
N LEU A 53 -0.33 -2.36 2.04
CA LEU A 53 -0.70 -2.35 3.46
C LEU A 53 -0.92 -3.75 4.01
N LYS A 54 -1.56 -4.65 3.24
CA LYS A 54 -1.73 -6.06 3.64
C LYS A 54 -0.37 -6.75 3.81
N MET A 55 0.55 -6.57 2.86
CA MET A 55 1.91 -7.14 2.94
C MET A 55 2.68 -6.60 4.14
N THR A 56 2.61 -5.30 4.40
CA THR A 56 3.27 -4.66 5.55
C THR A 56 2.77 -5.24 6.86
N ARG A 57 1.44 -5.39 7.02
CA ARG A 57 0.85 -6.00 8.23
C ARG A 57 1.25 -7.46 8.41
N LEU A 58 1.38 -8.20 7.31
CA LEU A 58 1.82 -9.59 7.35
C LEU A 58 3.26 -9.70 7.85
N LEU A 59 4.16 -8.87 7.33
CA LEU A 59 5.56 -8.79 7.79
C LEU A 59 5.64 -8.34 9.25
N GLU A 60 4.89 -7.31 9.64
CA GLU A 60 4.82 -6.87 11.04
C GLU A 60 4.32 -7.98 11.97
N SER A 61 3.34 -8.77 11.54
CA SER A 61 2.82 -9.89 12.31
C SER A 61 3.86 -11.01 12.46
N ALA A 62 4.52 -11.39 11.36
CA ALA A 62 5.57 -12.41 11.38
C ALA A 62 6.78 -11.98 12.23
N LEU A 63 7.14 -10.69 12.16
CA LEU A 63 8.19 -10.10 12.99
C LEU A 63 7.78 -10.12 14.47
N ALA A 64 6.54 -9.74 14.79
CA ALA A 64 6.02 -9.75 16.16
C ALA A 64 5.95 -11.18 16.73
N GLU A 65 5.57 -12.15 15.91
CA GLU A 65 5.60 -13.58 16.26
C GLU A 65 7.03 -14.04 16.58
N ALA A 66 8.00 -13.75 15.70
CA ALA A 66 9.41 -14.09 15.93
C ALA A 66 9.97 -13.43 17.21
N MET A 67 9.55 -12.21 17.50
CA MET A 67 9.92 -11.48 18.72
C MET A 67 9.26 -12.02 20.00
N SER A 68 8.15 -12.75 19.87
CA SER A 68 7.41 -13.29 21.02
C SER A 68 8.06 -14.52 21.66
N TYR A 69 8.96 -15.20 20.94
CA TYR A 69 9.64 -16.39 21.47
C TYR A 69 10.55 -16.02 22.64
N PRO A 70 10.47 -16.73 23.78
CA PRO A 70 11.27 -16.41 24.96
C PRO A 70 12.76 -16.61 24.71
N VAL A 71 13.11 -17.64 23.93
CA VAL A 71 14.48 -17.95 23.49
C VAL A 71 14.51 -17.84 21.97
N LEU A 72 15.49 -17.12 21.44
CA LEU A 72 15.76 -17.08 20.00
C LEU A 72 16.73 -18.19 19.65
N GLU A 73 16.33 -19.04 18.70
CA GLU A 73 17.21 -20.02 18.08
C GLU A 73 17.69 -19.45 16.75
N GLU A 74 19.00 -19.52 16.51
CA GLU A 74 19.56 -19.14 15.22
C GLU A 74 19.08 -20.08 14.12
N GLY A 75 18.81 -19.51 12.95
CA GLY A 75 18.40 -20.28 11.78
C GLY A 75 17.36 -19.58 10.93
N THR A 76 16.92 -20.31 9.89
CA THR A 76 15.97 -19.83 8.90
C THR A 76 14.74 -20.75 8.89
N THR A 77 13.56 -20.16 8.98
CA THR A 77 12.27 -20.86 8.85
C THR A 77 11.50 -20.28 7.67
N SER A 78 10.90 -21.15 6.84
CA SER A 78 10.03 -20.72 5.74
C SER A 78 8.61 -21.27 5.92
N VAL A 79 7.61 -20.41 5.68
CA VAL A 79 6.19 -20.73 5.74
C VAL A 79 5.50 -20.24 4.47
N ALA A 80 4.82 -21.16 3.77
CA ALA A 80 3.92 -20.81 2.68
C ALA A 80 2.58 -20.32 3.24
N VAL A 81 2.12 -19.15 2.80
CA VAL A 81 0.85 -18.58 3.26
C VAL A 81 -0.26 -18.97 2.30
N ASP A 82 -1.09 -19.93 2.74
CA ASP A 82 -2.09 -20.58 1.89
C ASP A 82 -3.18 -19.62 1.37
N GLU A 83 -3.45 -18.52 2.08
CA GLU A 83 -4.41 -17.48 1.66
C GLU A 83 -3.97 -16.69 0.41
N MET A 84 -2.71 -16.83 -0.03
CA MET A 84 -2.17 -16.22 -1.25
C MET A 84 -1.48 -17.27 -2.14
N SER A 85 -1.79 -18.55 -1.98
CA SER A 85 -1.12 -19.66 -2.67
C SER A 85 -1.18 -19.57 -4.19
N ASP A 86 -2.25 -19.01 -4.77
CA ASP A 86 -2.34 -18.73 -6.22
C ASP A 86 -1.25 -17.76 -6.73
N GLN A 87 -0.64 -16.95 -5.85
CA GLN A 87 0.45 -16.01 -6.14
C GLN A 87 1.82 -16.46 -5.62
N GLY A 88 1.88 -17.63 -4.96
CA GLY A 88 3.11 -18.22 -4.43
C GLY A 88 3.79 -17.37 -3.36
N LEU A 89 3.02 -16.87 -2.37
CA LEU A 89 3.59 -16.12 -1.25
C LEU A 89 4.32 -17.05 -0.26
N GLU A 90 5.60 -16.80 -0.10
CA GLU A 90 6.48 -17.46 0.86
C GLU A 90 7.03 -16.42 1.84
N ILE A 91 6.95 -16.71 3.15
CA ILE A 91 7.58 -15.90 4.20
C ILE A 91 8.77 -16.68 4.73
N GLU A 92 9.94 -16.07 4.67
CA GLU A 92 11.17 -16.57 5.26
C GLU A 92 11.56 -15.69 6.45
N THR A 93 11.81 -16.30 7.60
CA THR A 93 12.29 -15.63 8.81
C THR A 93 13.69 -16.14 9.13
N THR A 94 14.65 -15.24 9.25
CA THR A 94 16.05 -15.54 9.56
C THR A 94 16.44 -14.86 10.87
N VAL A 95 17.06 -15.62 11.77
CA VAL A 95 17.54 -15.16 13.08
C VAL A 95 19.04 -15.37 13.14
N GLU A 96 19.80 -14.29 13.35
CA GLU A 96 21.27 -14.27 13.37
C GLU A 96 21.78 -13.64 14.65
N LEU A 97 22.80 -14.24 15.29
CA LEU A 97 23.50 -13.64 16.42
C LEU A 97 24.53 -12.61 15.93
N LEU A 98 24.54 -11.42 16.54
CA LEU A 98 25.51 -10.37 16.28
C LEU A 98 26.63 -10.43 17.34
N GLU A 99 27.79 -10.95 16.95
CA GLU A 99 28.91 -11.20 17.88
C GLU A 99 29.77 -9.96 18.17
N GLU A 100 29.79 -8.97 17.27
CA GLU A 100 30.73 -7.83 17.30
C GLU A 100 30.06 -6.47 17.59
N MET A 101 28.83 -6.45 18.13
CA MET A 101 28.19 -5.19 18.49
C MET A 101 28.71 -4.65 19.82
N GLU A 102 28.97 -3.34 19.89
CA GLU A 102 29.37 -2.63 21.10
C GLU A 102 28.32 -1.55 21.46
N ASN A 103 28.19 -1.24 22.74
CA ASN A 103 27.44 -0.06 23.20
C ASN A 103 28.31 1.22 23.15
N GLU A 104 27.72 2.37 23.48
CA GLU A 104 28.45 3.66 23.47
C GLU A 104 29.66 3.70 24.42
N ASP A 105 29.70 2.81 25.40
CA ASP A 105 30.79 2.67 26.38
C ASP A 105 31.89 1.69 25.92
N GLY A 106 31.79 1.13 24.71
CA GLY A 106 32.74 0.16 24.15
C GLY A 106 32.63 -1.25 24.75
N GLN A 107 31.49 -1.57 25.37
CA GLN A 107 31.21 -2.90 25.90
C GLN A 107 30.48 -3.75 24.86
N LEU A 108 31.00 -4.96 24.61
CA LEU A 108 30.38 -5.93 23.71
C LEU A 108 28.97 -6.32 24.19
N LEU A 109 27.99 -6.18 23.29
CA LEU A 109 26.60 -6.57 23.44
C LEU A 109 26.45 -8.05 23.04
N GLN A 110 26.76 -8.93 23.98
CA GLN A 110 26.52 -10.37 23.84
C GLN A 110 25.02 -10.68 23.82
N GLU A 111 24.57 -11.61 22.97
CA GLU A 111 23.15 -11.99 22.82
C GLU A 111 22.28 -10.91 22.15
N MET A 112 22.87 -10.17 21.21
CA MET A 112 22.13 -9.35 20.26
C MET A 112 21.75 -10.19 19.05
N TYR A 113 20.47 -10.23 18.70
CA TYR A 113 19.97 -10.98 17.56
C TYR A 113 19.42 -10.03 16.50
N ARG A 114 19.78 -10.26 15.24
CA ARG A 114 19.11 -9.68 14.08
C ARG A 114 18.03 -10.66 13.63
N ILE A 115 16.80 -10.16 13.53
CA ILE A 115 15.67 -10.92 13.01
C ILE A 115 15.25 -10.24 11.71
N GLU A 116 15.28 -11.01 10.63
CA GLU A 116 14.89 -10.60 9.29
C GLU A 116 13.69 -11.41 8.84
N VAL A 117 12.67 -10.76 8.29
CA VAL A 117 11.50 -11.41 7.68
C VAL A 117 11.39 -10.95 6.23
N VAL A 118 11.42 -11.90 5.31
CA VAL A 118 11.35 -11.68 3.87
C VAL A 118 10.10 -12.34 3.31
N ALA A 119 9.20 -11.55 2.73
CA ALA A 119 8.08 -12.04 1.94
C ALA A 119 8.47 -12.08 0.46
N ARG A 120 8.32 -13.23 -0.19
CA ARG A 120 8.57 -13.44 -1.63
C ARG A 120 7.30 -13.87 -2.32
N TRP A 121 6.96 -13.25 -3.45
CA TRP A 121 5.78 -13.61 -4.24
C TRP A 121 5.99 -13.34 -5.73
N PHE A 122 5.13 -13.91 -6.58
CA PHE A 122 5.11 -13.64 -8.01
C PHE A 122 3.99 -12.66 -8.37
N GLU A 123 4.35 -11.57 -9.04
CA GLU A 123 3.39 -10.60 -9.57
C GLU A 123 3.75 -10.24 -11.01
N ASN A 124 2.78 -10.37 -11.94
CA ASN A 124 2.96 -10.06 -13.36
C ASN A 124 4.15 -10.79 -14.02
N GLY A 125 4.41 -12.04 -13.61
CA GLY A 125 5.54 -12.85 -14.10
C GLY A 125 6.90 -12.42 -13.56
N GLN A 126 6.95 -11.51 -12.59
CA GLN A 126 8.18 -11.08 -11.92
C GLN A 126 8.16 -11.53 -10.47
N ALA A 127 9.30 -12.04 -9.99
CA ALA A 127 9.52 -12.24 -8.57
C ALA A 127 9.59 -10.87 -7.87
N ARG A 128 8.94 -10.77 -6.73
CA ARG A 128 8.91 -9.61 -5.85
C ARG A 128 9.30 -10.04 -4.46
N GLU A 129 9.97 -9.13 -3.76
CA GLU A 129 10.34 -9.32 -2.36
C GLU A 129 10.04 -8.06 -1.55
N GLN A 130 9.72 -8.25 -0.28
CA GLN A 130 9.64 -7.18 0.71
C GLN A 130 10.25 -7.68 2.02
N LEU A 131 11.10 -6.85 2.62
CA LEU A 131 11.87 -7.15 3.82
C LEU A 131 11.43 -6.26 4.99
N ALA A 132 11.40 -6.85 6.18
CA ALA A 132 11.36 -6.15 7.46
C ALA A 132 12.45 -6.71 8.37
N GLU A 133 13.14 -5.84 9.11
CA GLU A 133 14.19 -6.25 10.05
C GLU A 133 14.02 -5.58 11.41
N THR A 134 14.49 -6.26 12.46
CA THR A 134 14.61 -5.71 13.81
C THR A 134 15.80 -6.32 14.54
N TRP A 135 16.26 -5.64 15.58
CA TRP A 135 17.30 -6.13 16.47
C TRP A 135 16.72 -6.35 17.87
N ARG A 136 17.04 -7.49 18.49
CA ARG A 136 16.59 -7.85 19.83
C ARG A 136 17.77 -8.17 20.72
N TYR A 137 17.86 -7.47 21.84
CA TYR A 137 18.77 -7.83 22.92
C TYR A 137 18.09 -8.78 23.90
N SER A 138 18.58 -10.01 24.03
CA SER A 138 17.91 -11.05 24.83
C SER A 138 17.84 -10.73 26.32
N ARG A 139 18.82 -10.00 26.87
CA ARG A 139 18.88 -9.68 28.31
C ARG A 139 17.88 -8.60 28.77
N LEU A 140 17.17 -7.92 27.86
CA LEU A 140 16.10 -6.97 28.25
C LEU A 140 14.81 -7.65 28.75
N TYR A 141 14.65 -8.95 28.47
CA TYR A 141 13.41 -9.69 28.75
C TYR A 141 13.62 -10.93 29.64
N GLN A 142 14.82 -11.11 30.20
CA GLN A 142 15.07 -12.14 31.22
C GLN A 142 14.62 -11.60 32.60
N PRO A 143 13.74 -12.31 33.34
CA PRO A 143 13.27 -11.90 34.66
C PRO A 143 14.36 -11.98 35.75
#